data_AF-A0A354TKS3-F1
#
_entry.id   AF-A0A354TKS3-F1
#
_cell.length_a   1.000
_cell.length_b   1.000
_cell.length_c   1.000
_cell.angle_alpha   90.00
_cell.angle_beta   90.00
_cell.angle_gamma   90.00
#
_symmetry.space_group_name_H-M   'P 1'
#
loop_
_entity.id
_entity.type
_entity.pdbx_description
1 polymer ?
#
loop_
_entity_poly.entity_id
_entity_poly.type
_entity_poly.pdbx_seq_one_letter_code
_entity_poly.pdbx_strand_id
1 'polypeptide(L)'
;LDPTRNIVPPLKKAEVPYFNFAPLKNALDELKQAAASYADVVASGLPASESENRLLYTSERELTRDDGLPGRPWFTHHIYAPGFYTGYGVKTIPGVREAIEERQYKLVEDEIFVAADVISGMAARVRELAER
;
A
#
# COMPACT_ATOMS: atom_id res chain seq x y z
N LEU A 1 -30.21 -0.65 -27.94
CA LEU A 1 -30.43 -2.00 -27.40
C LEU A 1 -30.94 -2.85 -28.56
N ASP A 2 -30.25 -3.94 -28.88
CA ASP A 2 -30.61 -4.83 -29.98
C ASP A 2 -31.65 -5.85 -29.48
N PRO A 3 -32.91 -5.79 -29.97
CA PRO A 3 -34.02 -6.62 -29.49
C PRO A 3 -33.90 -8.10 -29.88
N THR A 4 -32.92 -8.47 -30.70
CA THR A 4 -32.70 -9.85 -31.15
C THR A 4 -31.68 -10.61 -30.30
N ARG A 5 -31.01 -9.92 -29.36
CA ARG A 5 -30.07 -10.57 -28.44
C ARG A 5 -30.81 -11.21 -27.28
N ASN A 6 -30.79 -12.53 -27.23
CA ASN A 6 -31.23 -13.29 -26.06
C ASN A 6 -30.38 -12.90 -24.83
N ILE A 7 -31.04 -12.36 -23.80
CA ILE A 7 -30.41 -12.05 -22.52
C ILE A 7 -30.25 -13.36 -21.75
N VAL A 8 -29.09 -14.00 -21.87
CA VAL A 8 -28.73 -15.17 -21.07
C VAL A 8 -28.05 -14.73 -19.76
N PRO A 9 -28.20 -15.48 -18.66
CA PRO A 9 -27.47 -15.21 -17.43
C PRO A 9 -25.95 -15.16 -17.70
N PRO A 10 -25.21 -14.24 -17.06
CA PRO A 10 -23.76 -14.19 -17.20
C PRO A 10 -23.13 -15.50 -16.73
N LEU A 11 -22.07 -15.94 -17.41
CA LEU A 11 -21.31 -17.12 -17.01
C LEU A 11 -20.74 -16.92 -15.60
N LYS A 12 -20.76 -17.99 -14.79
CA LYS A 12 -20.12 -18.01 -13.47
C LYS A 12 -18.63 -17.70 -13.66
N LYS A 13 -18.12 -16.70 -12.95
CA LYS A 13 -16.69 -16.37 -12.97
C LYS A 13 -15.87 -17.49 -12.33
N ALA A 14 -14.62 -17.65 -12.75
CA ALA A 14 -13.69 -18.60 -12.16
C ALA A 14 -13.51 -18.36 -10.65
N GLU A 15 -13.09 -19.38 -9.92
CA GLU A 15 -12.79 -19.25 -8.49
C GLU A 15 -11.58 -18.32 -8.27
N VAL A 16 -11.60 -17.60 -7.15
CA VAL A 16 -10.49 -16.74 -6.75
C VAL A 16 -9.51 -17.61 -5.96
N PRO A 17 -8.21 -17.65 -6.33
CA PRO A 17 -7.22 -18.44 -5.60
C PRO A 17 -6.92 -17.83 -4.23
N TYR A 18 -6.26 -18.60 -3.36
CA TYR A 18 -5.71 -18.09 -2.11
C TYR A 18 -4.45 -17.27 -2.39
N PHE A 19 -4.26 -16.18 -1.64
CA PHE A 19 -3.07 -15.33 -1.70
C PHE A 19 -2.37 -15.27 -0.34
N ASN A 20 -1.05 -15.18 -0.34
CA ASN A 20 -0.26 -15.08 0.87
C ASN A 20 -0.11 -13.61 1.32
N PHE A 21 -0.89 -13.19 2.32
CA PHE A 21 -0.80 -11.85 2.91
C PHE A 21 0.19 -11.74 4.09
N ALA A 22 0.94 -12.80 4.40
CA ALA A 22 1.88 -12.77 5.53
C ALA A 22 2.93 -11.65 5.42
N PRO A 23 3.55 -11.36 4.27
CA PRO A 23 4.53 -10.27 4.15
C PRO A 23 3.96 -8.91 4.56
N LEU A 24 2.75 -8.59 4.07
CA LEU A 24 2.08 -7.34 4.38
C LEU A 24 1.70 -7.21 5.86
N LYS A 25 1.29 -8.32 6.49
CA LYS A 25 1.00 -8.36 7.93
C LYS A 25 2.25 -8.15 8.77
N ASN A 26 3.36 -8.78 8.39
CA ASN A 26 4.64 -8.62 9.07
C ASN A 26 5.11 -7.16 8.99
N ALA A 27 5.09 -6.55 7.79
CA ALA A 27 5.45 -5.15 7.61
C ALA A 27 4.56 -4.20 8.43
N LEU A 28 3.25 -4.47 8.50
CA LEU A 28 2.33 -3.70 9.33
C LEU A 28 2.67 -3.80 10.82
N ASP A 29 3.03 -5.00 11.30
CA ASP A 29 3.40 -5.20 12.69
C ASP A 29 4.75 -4.54 13.02
N GLU A 30 5.71 -4.54 12.09
CA GLU A 30 6.96 -3.77 12.19
C GLU A 30 6.69 -2.26 12.32
N LEU A 31 5.82 -1.71 11.46
CA LEU A 31 5.45 -0.29 11.50
C LEU A 31 4.77 0.08 12.81
N LYS A 32 3.86 -0.76 13.32
CA LYS A 32 3.21 -0.53 14.61
C LYS A 32 4.22 -0.49 15.76
N GLN A 33 5.18 -1.40 15.76
CA GLN A 33 6.23 -1.44 16.80
C GLN A 33 7.10 -0.19 16.73
N ALA A 34 7.54 0.21 15.54
CA ALA A 34 8.33 1.43 15.35
C ALA A 34 7.55 2.69 15.80
N ALA A 35 6.27 2.78 15.43
CA ALA A 35 5.40 3.88 15.83
C ALA A 35 5.19 3.95 17.35
N ALA A 36 5.07 2.81 18.02
CA ALA A 36 4.97 2.76 19.48
C ALA A 36 6.26 3.29 20.13
N SER A 37 7.43 2.86 19.66
CA SER A 37 8.71 3.37 20.16
C SER A 37 8.89 4.87 19.92
N TYR A 38 8.48 5.37 18.76
CA TYR A 38 8.52 6.81 18.48
C TYR A 38 7.52 7.60 19.33
N ALA A 39 6.36 7.03 19.66
CA ALA A 39 5.39 7.67 20.56
C ALA A 39 5.97 7.91 21.97
N ASP A 40 6.81 7.00 22.47
CA ASP A 40 7.52 7.18 23.74
C ASP A 40 8.51 8.35 23.69
N VAL A 41 9.21 8.53 22.56
CA VAL A 41 10.09 9.70 22.33
C VAL A 41 9.28 10.99 22.33
N VAL A 42 8.14 11.04 21.65
CA VAL A 42 7.26 12.21 21.64
C VAL A 42 6.72 12.52 23.04
N ALA A 43 6.36 11.50 23.81
CA ALA A 43 5.86 11.65 25.17
C ALA A 43 6.89 12.23 26.15
N SER A 44 8.19 12.12 25.86
CA SER A 44 9.25 12.73 26.67
C SER A 44 9.22 14.27 26.67
N GLY A 45 8.53 14.89 25.70
CA GLY A 45 8.43 16.35 25.56
C GLY A 45 9.74 17.03 25.13
N LEU A 46 10.77 16.26 24.76
CA LEU A 46 12.02 16.81 24.26
C LEU A 46 11.79 17.44 22.88
N PRO A 47 12.39 18.60 22.60
CA PRO A 47 12.27 19.22 21.28
C PRO A 47 12.93 18.35 20.22
N ALA A 48 12.30 18.30 19.04
CA ALA A 48 12.86 17.67 17.86
C ALA A 48 14.00 18.53 17.28
N SER A 49 15.11 17.89 16.98
CA SER A 49 16.24 18.42 16.22
C SER A 49 15.86 18.63 14.75
N GLU A 50 16.71 19.35 14.01
CA GLU A 50 16.54 19.53 12.56
C GLU A 50 16.60 18.18 11.82
N SER A 51 17.46 17.26 12.26
CA SER A 51 17.56 15.91 11.68
C SER A 51 16.29 15.10 11.91
N GLU A 52 15.73 15.11 13.12
CA GLU A 52 14.46 14.44 13.44
C GLU A 52 13.31 15.01 12.60
N ASN A 53 13.22 16.34 12.48
CA ASN A 53 12.22 16.99 11.62
C ASN A 53 12.36 16.59 10.15
N ARG A 54 13.60 16.48 9.65
CA ARG A 54 13.86 16.06 8.27
C ARG A 54 13.43 14.60 8.04
N LEU A 55 13.80 13.70 8.95
CA LEU A 55 13.41 12.28 8.89
C LEU A 55 11.89 12.12 8.86
N LEU A 56 11.18 12.84 9.74
CA LEU A 56 9.71 12.82 9.78
C LEU A 56 9.10 13.42 8.51
N TYR A 57 9.61 14.55 8.02
CA TYR A 57 9.14 15.17 6.78
C TYR A 57 9.30 14.25 5.56
N THR A 58 10.39 13.47 5.51
CA THR A 58 10.67 12.57 4.38
C THR A 58 10.03 11.19 4.51
N SER A 59 9.41 10.84 5.64
CA SER A 59 8.97 9.46 5.89
C SER A 59 7.90 8.97 4.93
N GLU A 60 6.96 9.81 4.53
CA GLU A 60 5.93 9.47 3.55
C GLU A 60 6.52 9.07 2.18
N ARG A 61 7.75 9.53 1.86
CA ARG A 61 8.41 9.19 0.59
C ARG A 61 8.81 7.72 0.52
N GLU A 62 8.97 7.05 1.66
CA GLU A 62 9.19 5.59 1.71
C GLU A 62 7.97 4.81 1.17
N LEU A 63 6.78 5.44 1.11
CA LEU A 63 5.57 4.84 0.57
C LEU A 63 5.45 4.96 -0.96
N THR A 64 6.49 5.46 -1.61
CA THR A 64 6.54 5.69 -3.06
C THR A 64 7.60 4.86 -3.77
N ARG A 65 7.37 4.54 -5.04
CA ARG A 65 8.39 3.95 -5.93
C ARG A 65 8.35 4.57 -7.32
N ASP A 66 9.52 4.63 -7.97
CA ASP A 66 9.69 5.29 -9.27
C ASP A 66 9.02 4.53 -10.44
N ASP A 67 8.81 3.21 -10.30
CA ASP A 67 8.13 2.36 -11.27
C ASP A 67 6.60 2.54 -11.25
N GLY A 68 6.06 3.03 -10.14
CA GLY A 68 4.65 3.33 -9.94
C GLY A 68 3.72 2.12 -10.04
N LEU A 69 2.43 2.37 -10.25
CA LEU A 69 1.43 1.31 -10.29
C LEU A 69 1.36 0.60 -11.65
N PRO A 70 1.04 -0.71 -11.70
CA PRO A 70 0.80 -1.42 -12.94
C PRO A 70 -0.20 -0.70 -13.86
N GLY A 71 0.22 -0.46 -15.10
CA GLY A 71 -0.58 0.25 -16.11
C GLY A 71 -0.72 1.77 -15.88
N ARG A 72 -0.19 2.32 -14.77
CA ARG A 72 -0.30 3.73 -14.38
C ARG A 72 0.99 4.24 -13.71
N PRO A 73 2.13 4.28 -14.41
CA PRO A 73 3.44 4.56 -13.81
C PRO A 73 3.58 5.96 -13.19
N TRP A 74 2.69 6.91 -13.52
CA TRP A 74 2.68 8.24 -12.90
C TRP A 74 2.05 8.28 -11.50
N PHE A 75 1.37 7.20 -11.06
CA PHE A 75 0.94 7.07 -9.67
C PHE A 75 1.98 6.26 -8.91
N THR A 76 2.84 6.96 -8.18
CA THR A 76 4.00 6.37 -7.50
C THR A 76 3.74 5.94 -6.07
N HIS A 77 2.61 6.35 -5.48
CA HIS A 77 2.29 6.07 -4.08
C HIS A 77 1.56 4.72 -3.93
N HIS A 78 2.16 3.78 -3.20
CA HIS A 78 1.67 2.39 -3.13
C HIS A 78 0.65 2.12 -2.01
N ILE A 79 0.41 3.07 -1.11
CA ILE A 79 -0.68 2.99 -0.12
C ILE A 79 -1.98 3.65 -0.57
N TYR A 80 -1.92 4.76 -1.32
CA TYR A 80 -3.08 5.53 -1.76
C TYR A 80 -2.93 5.98 -3.21
N ALA A 81 -3.94 5.71 -4.03
CA ALA A 81 -4.05 6.30 -5.36
C ALA A 81 -5.53 6.46 -5.74
N PRO A 82 -5.87 7.33 -6.72
CA PRO A 82 -7.20 7.29 -7.34
C PRO A 82 -7.47 5.88 -7.86
N GLY A 83 -8.65 5.30 -7.62
CA GLY A 83 -8.91 3.95 -8.08
C GLY A 83 -9.16 3.88 -9.59
N PHE A 84 -8.73 2.78 -10.22
CA PHE A 84 -8.80 2.59 -11.67
C PHE A 84 -10.23 2.73 -12.22
N TYR A 85 -11.23 2.19 -11.50
CA TYR A 85 -12.64 2.19 -11.91
C TYR A 85 -13.61 2.80 -10.90
N THR A 86 -13.11 3.38 -9.80
CA THR A 86 -13.96 3.95 -8.72
C THR A 86 -14.23 5.44 -8.89
N GLY A 87 -13.86 6.04 -10.02
CA GLY A 87 -13.98 7.49 -10.24
C GLY A 87 -13.15 8.27 -9.21
N TYR A 88 -13.79 9.18 -8.47
CA TYR A 88 -13.14 9.99 -7.41
C TYR A 88 -12.80 9.23 -6.12
N GLY A 89 -13.18 7.95 -6.00
CA GLY A 89 -12.87 7.15 -4.81
C GLY A 89 -11.39 6.77 -4.72
N VAL A 90 -10.76 7.07 -3.59
CA VAL A 90 -9.40 6.62 -3.27
C VAL A 90 -9.35 5.10 -3.10
N LYS A 91 -8.29 4.48 -3.62
CA LYS A 91 -7.96 3.08 -3.46
C LYS A 91 -6.82 2.95 -2.45
N THR A 92 -7.05 2.15 -1.41
CA THR A 92 -6.01 1.74 -0.46
C THR A 92 -5.26 0.53 -1.00
N ILE A 93 -3.94 0.52 -0.90
CA ILE A 93 -3.06 -0.55 -1.43
C ILE A 93 -3.49 -0.92 -2.87
N PRO A 94 -3.49 0.08 -3.79
CA PRO A 94 -4.10 -0.04 -5.11
C PRO A 94 -3.60 -1.23 -5.91
N GLY A 95 -2.29 -1.48 -5.97
CA GLY A 95 -1.72 -2.60 -6.73
C GLY A 95 -2.34 -3.95 -6.37
N VAL A 96 -2.41 -4.26 -5.07
CA VAL A 96 -3.00 -5.52 -4.56
C VAL A 96 -4.49 -5.59 -4.85
N ARG A 97 -5.24 -4.54 -4.52
CA ARG A 97 -6.71 -4.56 -4.63
C ARG A 97 -7.16 -4.57 -6.09
N GLU A 98 -6.53 -3.78 -6.95
CA GLU A 98 -6.85 -3.69 -8.37
C GLU A 98 -6.49 -5.01 -9.08
N ALA A 99 -5.34 -5.64 -8.76
CA ALA A 99 -4.99 -6.95 -9.31
C ALA A 99 -6.03 -8.04 -8.96
N ILE A 100 -6.56 -8.06 -7.73
CA ILE A 100 -7.61 -9.01 -7.33
C ILE A 100 -8.93 -8.73 -8.04
N GLU A 101 -9.34 -7.45 -8.10
CA GLU A 101 -10.62 -7.03 -8.70
C GLU A 101 -10.66 -7.28 -10.20
N GLU A 102 -9.55 -7.00 -10.89
CA GLU A 102 -9.37 -7.26 -12.33
C GLU A 102 -9.01 -8.71 -12.63
N ARG A 103 -8.85 -9.55 -11.60
CA ARG A 103 -8.49 -10.97 -11.71
C ARG A 103 -7.15 -11.22 -12.40
N GLN A 104 -6.24 -10.25 -12.27
CA GLN A 104 -4.85 -10.36 -12.67
C GLN A 104 -4.05 -11.12 -11.59
N TYR A 105 -4.44 -12.36 -11.29
CA TYR A 105 -3.95 -13.11 -10.14
C TYR A 105 -2.43 -13.33 -10.13
N LYS A 106 -1.79 -13.28 -11.29
CA LYS A 106 -0.32 -13.35 -11.42
C LYS A 106 0.40 -12.15 -10.80
N LEU A 107 -0.26 -11.00 -10.72
CA LEU A 107 0.31 -9.77 -10.15
C LEU A 107 0.08 -9.64 -8.64
N VAL A 108 -0.85 -10.41 -8.07
CA VAL A 108 -1.26 -10.21 -6.67
C VAL A 108 -0.11 -10.45 -5.70
N GLU A 109 0.70 -11.47 -5.94
CA GLU A 109 1.85 -11.78 -5.09
C GLU A 109 2.93 -10.68 -5.17
N ASP A 110 3.30 -10.26 -6.39
CA ASP A 110 4.27 -9.18 -6.61
C ASP A 110 3.82 -7.87 -5.94
N GLU A 111 2.54 -7.49 -6.11
CA GLU A 111 2.01 -6.27 -5.50
C GLU A 111 1.89 -6.36 -3.97
N ILE A 112 1.70 -7.57 -3.42
CA ILE A 112 1.76 -7.78 -1.96
C ILE A 112 3.18 -7.54 -1.46
N PHE A 113 4.20 -8.02 -2.18
CA PHE A 113 5.60 -7.78 -1.82
C PHE A 113 5.96 -6.31 -1.94
N VAL A 114 5.54 -5.63 -3.01
CA VAL A 114 5.74 -4.19 -3.19
C VAL A 114 5.10 -3.40 -2.04
N ALA A 115 3.85 -3.71 -1.69
CA ALA A 115 3.15 -3.05 -0.59
C ALA A 115 3.81 -3.32 0.78
N ALA A 116 4.32 -4.54 0.99
CA ALA A 116 5.05 -4.88 2.21
C ALA A 116 6.38 -4.10 2.29
N ASP A 117 7.14 -4.04 1.19
CA ASP A 117 8.44 -3.39 1.11
C ASP A 117 8.35 -1.89 1.46
N VAL A 118 7.39 -1.17 0.87
CA VAL A 118 7.20 0.26 1.16
C VAL A 118 6.78 0.52 2.62
N ILE A 119 5.97 -0.38 3.21
CA ILE A 119 5.58 -0.28 4.63
C ILE A 119 6.78 -0.57 5.54
N SER A 120 7.61 -1.55 5.20
CA SER A 120 8.85 -1.84 5.94
C SER A 120 9.86 -0.69 5.81
N GLY A 121 9.94 -0.01 4.66
CA GLY A 121 10.73 1.22 4.49
C GLY A 121 10.27 2.34 5.43
N MET A 122 8.96 2.60 5.48
CA MET A 122 8.37 3.53 6.45
C MET A 122 8.66 3.09 7.89
N ALA A 123 8.53 1.80 8.21
CA ALA A 123 8.84 1.27 9.55
C ALA A 123 10.31 1.51 9.94
N ALA A 124 11.24 1.32 9.00
CA ALA A 124 12.65 1.61 9.21
C ALA A 124 12.88 3.10 9.49
N ARG A 125 12.29 4.00 8.69
CA ARG A 125 12.37 5.44 8.91
C ARG A 125 11.82 5.87 10.28
N VAL A 126 10.70 5.29 10.71
CA VAL A 126 10.12 5.59 12.03
C VAL A 126 10.99 5.05 13.16
N ARG A 127 11.69 3.94 12.95
CA ARG A 127 12.65 3.42 13.92
C ARG A 127 13.86 4.34 14.08
N GLU A 128 14.39 4.90 13.00
CA GLU A 128 15.44 5.93 13.06
C GLU A 128 15.00 7.13 13.92
N LEU A 129 13.73 7.55 13.80
CA LEU A 129 13.18 8.63 14.64
C LEU A 129 13.10 8.26 16.13
N ALA A 130 12.98 6.97 16.46
CA ALA A 130 12.91 6.51 17.84
C ALA A 130 14.30 6.38 18.50
N GLU A 131 15.39 6.35 17.72
CA GLU A 131 16.74 6.06 18.20
C GLU A 131 17.55 7.29 18.64
N ARG A 132 17.08 8.53 18.36
CA ARG A 132 17.68 9.85 18.67
C ARG A 132 19.18 10.03 18.42
#